data_AF-A0A7J5K261-F1
#
_entry.id   AF-A0A7J5K261-F1
#
_cell.length_a   1.000
_cell.length_b   1.000
_cell.length_c   1.000
_cell.angle_alpha   90.00
_cell.angle_beta   90.00
_cell.angle_gamma   90.00
#
_symmetry.space_group_name_H-M   'P 1'
#
loop_
_entity.id
_entity.type
_entity.pdbx_description
1 polymer ?
#
loop_
_entity_poly.entity_id
_entity_poly.type
_entity_poly.pdbx_seq_one_letter_code
_entity_poly.pdbx_strand_id
1 'polypeptide(L)'
;MEYVFIKNKGEESKMKTHIFSLIWILVCLISLVSCIDTEIRSLRHTLEQSGNQRSELERALSYYSQEKDSLKRKAMVFLIEHMYAHHAYRSEQMELLNRAFDVVDTILTQQTNIEMSRYVDFALFSSVIDSISKKEGILQKEEPEKLWDSQVVTANFLIQNVEFAYRAWKTNPWARDINFETFCEYVLPYRLENEHIESWRPQFYNEYSRKAGKFRKVTDVKPASKLATSLRTQRGLESVYPYSICSESHAYGAML
;
A
#
# COMPACT_ATOMS: atom_id res chain seq x y z
N MET A 1 51.85 23.63 44.06
CA MET A 1 50.95 22.46 44.14
C MET A 1 49.63 22.68 43.39
N GLU A 2 49.07 23.89 43.32
CA GLU A 2 47.80 24.15 42.61
C GLU A 2 47.82 23.87 41.09
N TYR A 3 48.93 24.16 40.39
CA TYR A 3 49.02 23.98 38.93
C TYR A 3 48.88 22.52 38.47
N VAL A 4 49.42 21.56 39.26
CA VAL A 4 49.30 20.12 38.97
C VAL A 4 47.87 19.64 39.21
N PHE A 5 47.21 20.20 40.22
CA PHE A 5 45.82 19.85 40.57
C PHE A 5 44.81 20.30 39.50
N ILE A 6 44.99 21.49 38.92
CA ILE A 6 44.12 22.02 37.87
C ILE A 6 44.26 21.21 36.57
N LYS A 7 45.49 20.78 36.21
CA LYS A 7 45.75 19.95 35.02
C LYS A 7 45.09 18.58 35.13
N ASN A 8 45.22 17.90 36.28
CA ASN A 8 44.55 16.62 36.54
C ASN A 8 43.03 16.72 36.46
N LYS A 9 42.44 17.82 36.98
CA LYS A 9 40.98 18.03 36.93
C LYS A 9 40.45 18.22 35.50
N GLY A 10 41.24 18.85 34.62
CA GLY A 10 40.92 19.02 33.20
C GLY A 10 41.02 17.72 32.39
N GLU A 11 42.02 16.87 32.70
CA GLU A 11 42.20 15.56 32.07
C GLU A 11 41.11 14.55 32.51
N GLU A 12 40.72 14.56 33.80
CA GLU A 12 39.58 13.78 34.29
C GLU A 12 38.25 14.19 33.65
N SER A 13 38.03 15.50 33.45
CA SER A 13 36.83 16.01 32.80
C SER A 13 36.74 15.52 31.34
N LYS A 14 37.84 15.64 30.57
CA LYS A 14 37.91 15.14 29.19
C LYS A 14 37.70 13.63 29.11
N MET A 15 38.33 12.87 30.01
CA MET A 15 38.17 11.42 30.08
C MET A 15 36.72 11.01 30.36
N LYS A 16 36.03 11.71 31.27
CA LYS A 16 34.60 11.49 31.52
C LYS A 16 33.74 11.78 30.29
N THR A 17 34.01 12.88 29.57
CA THR A 17 33.31 13.20 28.32
C THR A 17 33.51 12.12 27.25
N HIS A 18 34.72 11.60 27.10
CA HIS A 18 34.99 10.49 26.17
C HIS A 18 34.28 9.20 26.60
N ILE A 19 34.26 8.87 27.89
CA ILE A 19 33.52 7.71 28.42
C ILE A 19 32.02 7.85 28.14
N PHE A 20 31.42 9.02 28.40
CA PHE A 20 30.01 9.26 28.08
C PHE A 20 29.74 9.17 26.57
N SER A 21 30.64 9.68 25.73
CA SER A 21 30.53 9.55 24.27
C SER A 21 30.60 8.08 23.83
N LEU A 22 31.48 7.27 24.42
CA LEU A 22 31.60 5.84 24.11
C LEU A 22 30.37 5.05 24.57
N ILE A 23 29.81 5.38 25.74
CA ILE A 23 28.56 4.79 26.23
C ILE A 23 27.40 5.14 25.29
N TRP A 24 27.29 6.39 24.84
CA TRP A 24 26.27 6.80 23.87
C TRP A 24 26.40 6.06 22.54
N ILE A 25 27.62 5.92 22.01
CA ILE A 25 27.87 5.14 20.79
C ILE A 25 27.46 3.68 20.99
N LEU A 26 27.81 3.08 22.14
CA LEU A 26 27.43 1.71 22.46
C LEU A 26 25.91 1.53 22.54
N VAL A 27 25.20 2.47 23.18
CA VAL A 27 23.73 2.46 23.25
C VAL A 27 23.13 2.56 21.85
N CYS A 28 23.61 3.48 21.01
CA CYS A 28 23.15 3.60 19.63
C CYS A 28 23.40 2.31 18.82
N LEU A 29 24.54 1.67 18.99
CA LEU A 29 24.86 0.40 18.33
C LEU A 29 23.91 -0.73 18.76
N ILE A 30 23.59 -0.83 20.06
CA ILE A 30 22.66 -1.84 20.59
C ILE A 30 21.25 -1.62 20.02
N SER A 31 20.79 -0.35 19.95
CA SER A 31 19.49 -0.02 19.35
C SER A 31 19.43 -0.39 17.87
N LEU A 32 20.49 -0.14 17.10
CA LEU A 32 20.56 -0.51 15.68
C LEU A 32 20.51 -2.02 15.45
N VAL A 33 21.20 -2.80 16.28
CA VAL A 33 21.18 -4.27 16.20
C VAL A 33 19.77 -4.81 16.46
N SER A 34 19.04 -4.23 17.43
CA SER A 34 17.67 -4.66 17.73
C SER A 34 16.71 -4.40 16.57
N CYS A 35 16.83 -3.27 15.87
CA CYS A 35 15.95 -2.94 14.75
C CYS A 35 16.19 -3.86 13.54
N ILE A 36 17.45 -4.13 13.19
CA ILE A 36 17.80 -5.04 12.09
C ILE A 36 17.31 -6.47 12.40
N ASP A 37 17.47 -6.89 13.64
CA ASP A 37 17.03 -8.20 14.10
C ASP A 37 15.50 -8.35 14.02
N THR A 38 14.73 -7.30 14.32
CA THR A 38 13.27 -7.32 14.10
C THR A 38 12.88 -7.43 12.63
N GLU A 39 13.53 -6.67 11.73
CA GLU A 39 13.28 -6.69 10.28
C GLU A 39 13.53 -8.10 9.70
N ILE A 40 14.68 -8.69 10.02
CA ILE A 40 15.06 -10.04 9.58
C ILE A 40 14.09 -11.09 10.13
N ARG A 41 13.64 -10.96 11.39
CA ARG A 41 12.66 -11.87 11.98
C ARG A 41 11.32 -11.79 11.25
N SER A 42 10.81 -10.59 10.98
CA SER A 42 9.54 -10.39 10.28
C SER A 42 9.60 -10.96 8.86
N LEU A 43 10.66 -10.65 8.09
CA LEU A 43 10.87 -11.21 6.76
C LEU A 43 10.91 -12.75 6.79
N ARG A 44 11.69 -13.32 7.72
CA ARG A 44 11.77 -14.78 7.87
C ARG A 44 10.42 -15.38 8.24
N HIS A 45 9.66 -14.73 9.11
CA HIS A 45 8.34 -15.18 9.52
C HIS A 45 7.36 -15.22 8.34
N THR A 46 7.32 -14.17 7.51
CA THR A 46 6.53 -14.18 6.27
C THR A 46 6.92 -15.35 5.35
N LEU A 47 8.23 -15.54 5.13
CA LEU A 47 8.72 -16.60 4.25
C LEU A 47 8.43 -18.01 4.80
N GLU A 48 8.39 -18.19 6.13
CA GLU A 48 7.96 -19.43 6.76
C GLU A 48 6.44 -19.64 6.61
N GLN A 49 5.63 -18.60 6.85
CA GLN A 49 4.16 -18.64 6.73
C GLN A 49 3.67 -18.91 5.29
N SER A 50 4.43 -18.46 4.29
CA SER A 50 4.10 -18.61 2.87
C SER A 50 4.00 -20.06 2.39
N GLY A 51 4.63 -21.01 3.10
CA GLY A 51 4.57 -22.44 2.78
C GLY A 51 4.94 -22.72 1.32
N ASN A 52 3.99 -23.27 0.56
CA ASN A 52 4.18 -23.59 -0.87
C ASN A 52 4.45 -22.35 -1.74
N GLN A 53 4.02 -21.17 -1.30
CA GLN A 53 4.18 -19.90 -2.03
C GLN A 53 5.54 -19.23 -1.80
N ARG A 54 6.40 -19.82 -0.97
CA ARG A 54 7.72 -19.26 -0.63
C ARG A 54 8.57 -18.92 -1.85
N SER A 55 8.57 -19.78 -2.86
CA SER A 55 9.35 -19.59 -4.09
C SER A 55 8.95 -18.31 -4.83
N GLU A 56 7.69 -17.90 -4.76
CA GLU A 56 7.20 -16.68 -5.38
C GLU A 56 7.71 -15.43 -4.64
N LEU A 57 7.76 -15.47 -3.31
CA LEU A 57 8.33 -14.37 -2.51
C LEU A 57 9.85 -14.26 -2.71
N GLU A 58 10.56 -15.39 -2.75
CA GLU A 58 12.01 -15.41 -3.05
C GLU A 58 12.31 -14.93 -4.48
N ARG A 59 11.46 -15.28 -5.44
CA ARG A 59 11.53 -14.76 -6.81
C ARG A 59 11.33 -13.25 -6.86
N ALA A 60 10.39 -12.71 -6.07
CA ALA A 60 10.17 -11.27 -5.97
C ALA A 60 11.37 -10.54 -5.36
N LEU A 61 11.96 -11.08 -4.28
CA LEU A 61 13.16 -10.53 -3.63
C LEU A 61 14.39 -10.53 -4.53
N SER A 62 14.57 -11.58 -5.34
CA SER A 62 15.72 -11.72 -6.25
C SER A 62 15.60 -10.91 -7.54
N TYR A 63 14.40 -10.41 -7.88
CA TYR A 63 14.17 -9.66 -9.11
C TYR A 63 15.02 -8.37 -9.19
N TYR A 64 15.18 -7.66 -8.07
CA TYR A 64 15.98 -6.43 -7.99
C TYR A 64 17.41 -6.71 -7.51
N SER A 65 18.27 -7.16 -8.42
CA SER A 65 19.64 -7.58 -8.11
C SER A 65 20.73 -6.54 -8.45
N GLN A 66 20.40 -5.49 -9.20
CA GLN A 66 21.38 -4.48 -9.63
C GLN A 66 21.43 -3.29 -8.66
N GLU A 67 22.59 -2.63 -8.55
CA GLU A 67 22.79 -1.48 -7.65
C GLU A 67 21.80 -0.33 -7.89
N LYS A 68 21.45 -0.10 -9.17
CA LYS A 68 20.47 0.92 -9.58
C LYS A 68 19.06 0.65 -9.02
N ASP A 69 18.79 -0.57 -8.60
CA ASP A 69 17.50 -1.01 -8.08
C ASP A 69 17.47 -1.01 -6.54
N SER A 70 18.48 -0.45 -5.86
CA SER A 70 18.61 -0.47 -4.40
C SER A 70 17.36 -0.03 -3.65
N LEU A 71 16.69 1.06 -4.07
CA LEU A 71 15.44 1.51 -3.46
C LEU A 71 14.25 0.59 -3.75
N LYS A 72 14.17 0.02 -4.96
CA LYS A 72 13.10 -0.94 -5.31
C LYS A 72 13.26 -2.25 -4.56
N ARG A 73 14.50 -2.70 -4.36
CA ARG A 73 14.83 -3.85 -3.51
C ARG A 73 14.39 -3.60 -2.07
N LYS A 74 14.71 -2.43 -1.49
CA LYS A 74 14.24 -2.06 -0.15
C LYS A 74 12.71 -2.03 -0.07
N ALA A 75 12.03 -1.49 -1.08
CA ALA A 75 10.57 -1.47 -1.14
C ALA A 75 9.99 -2.90 -1.21
N MET A 76 10.60 -3.79 -1.98
CA MET A 76 10.18 -5.19 -2.05
C MET A 76 10.34 -5.91 -0.70
N VAL A 77 11.48 -5.69 -0.01
CA VAL A 77 11.70 -6.21 1.34
C VAL A 77 10.63 -5.69 2.30
N PHE A 78 10.37 -4.38 2.30
CA PHE A 78 9.35 -3.75 3.12
C PHE A 78 7.95 -4.37 2.92
N LEU A 79 7.56 -4.66 1.68
CA LEU A 79 6.27 -5.32 1.42
C LEU A 79 6.24 -6.73 1.99
N ILE A 80 7.28 -7.53 1.76
CA ILE A 80 7.29 -8.94 2.14
C ILE A 80 7.42 -9.08 3.66
N GLU A 81 8.22 -8.26 4.35
CA GLU A 81 8.38 -8.38 5.80
C GLU A 81 7.13 -8.04 6.61
N HIS A 82 6.21 -7.21 6.10
CA HIS A 82 4.96 -6.86 6.77
C HIS A 82 3.78 -7.76 6.36
N MET A 83 3.95 -8.54 5.29
CA MET A 83 2.90 -9.37 4.69
C MET A 83 2.30 -10.41 5.63
N TYR A 84 3.04 -10.85 6.66
CA TYR A 84 2.55 -11.83 7.62
C TYR A 84 1.32 -11.36 8.40
N ALA A 85 1.10 -10.04 8.49
CA ALA A 85 -0.02 -9.43 9.17
C ALA A 85 -1.23 -9.14 8.25
N HIS A 86 -1.11 -9.40 6.94
CA HIS A 86 -2.11 -9.02 5.95
C HIS A 86 -2.85 -10.24 5.39
N HIS A 87 -4.17 -10.17 5.37
CA HIS A 87 -5.06 -11.25 4.89
C HIS A 87 -6.38 -10.71 4.33
N ALA A 88 -6.98 -11.45 3.41
CA ALA A 88 -8.36 -11.23 3.00
C ALA A 88 -9.29 -12.26 3.67
N TYR A 89 -10.58 -11.96 3.69
CA TYR A 89 -11.60 -12.96 4.00
C TYR A 89 -12.24 -13.46 2.71
N ARG A 90 -12.47 -14.78 2.65
CA ARG A 90 -13.11 -15.43 1.52
C ARG A 90 -14.27 -16.28 2.00
N SER A 91 -15.42 -16.15 1.34
CA SER A 91 -16.55 -17.05 1.52
C SER A 91 -17.27 -17.21 0.18
N GLU A 92 -18.01 -18.31 0.03
CA GLU A 92 -18.84 -18.50 -1.17
C GLU A 92 -19.83 -17.34 -1.39
N GLN A 93 -20.31 -16.72 -0.31
CA GLN A 93 -21.22 -15.56 -0.39
C GLN A 93 -20.51 -14.30 -0.90
N MET A 94 -19.27 -14.03 -0.46
CA MET A 94 -18.49 -12.90 -0.98
C MET A 94 -18.16 -13.11 -2.46
N GLU A 95 -17.80 -14.34 -2.84
CA GLU A 95 -17.53 -14.71 -4.24
C GLU A 95 -18.77 -14.57 -5.13
N LEU A 96 -19.95 -14.96 -4.61
CA LEU A 96 -21.24 -14.75 -5.27
C LEU A 96 -21.53 -13.26 -5.50
N LEU A 97 -21.32 -12.43 -4.46
CA LEU A 97 -21.52 -10.98 -4.56
C LEU A 97 -20.58 -10.36 -5.59
N ASN A 98 -19.29 -10.72 -5.57
CA ASN A 98 -18.30 -10.23 -6.53
C ASN A 98 -18.70 -10.60 -7.97
N ARG A 99 -19.07 -11.87 -8.22
CA ARG A 99 -19.57 -12.30 -9.53
C ARG A 99 -20.81 -11.51 -9.99
N ALA A 100 -21.73 -11.23 -9.08
CA ALA A 100 -22.92 -10.45 -9.41
C ALA A 100 -22.56 -9.00 -9.78
N PHE A 101 -21.62 -8.39 -9.06
CA PHE A 101 -21.10 -7.06 -9.42
C PHE A 101 -20.45 -7.06 -10.80
N ASP A 102 -19.61 -8.06 -11.12
CA ASP A 102 -18.96 -8.18 -12.43
C ASP A 102 -19.97 -8.34 -13.57
N VAL A 103 -21.00 -9.16 -13.37
CA VAL A 103 -22.06 -9.37 -14.37
C VAL A 103 -22.86 -8.08 -14.57
N VAL A 104 -23.24 -7.40 -13.48
CA VAL A 104 -23.97 -6.14 -13.56
C VAL A 104 -23.12 -5.06 -14.23
N ASP A 105 -21.84 -4.93 -13.89
CA ASP A 105 -20.93 -3.98 -14.53
C ASP A 105 -20.78 -4.26 -16.04
N THR A 106 -20.66 -5.53 -16.41
CA THR A 106 -20.62 -5.96 -17.82
C THR A 106 -21.91 -5.60 -18.56
N ILE A 107 -23.08 -5.81 -17.95
CA ILE A 107 -24.37 -5.45 -18.54
C ILE A 107 -24.49 -3.93 -18.73
N LEU A 108 -24.14 -3.15 -17.70
CA LEU A 108 -24.24 -1.70 -17.72
C LEU A 108 -23.28 -1.06 -18.74
N THR A 109 -22.06 -1.58 -18.84
CA THR A 109 -21.05 -1.12 -19.81
C THR A 109 -21.40 -1.48 -21.26
N GLN A 110 -22.12 -2.59 -21.51
CA GLN A 110 -22.58 -2.96 -22.85
C GLN A 110 -23.84 -2.21 -23.29
N GLN A 111 -24.72 -1.82 -22.35
CA GLN A 111 -26.05 -1.31 -22.67
C GLN A 111 -26.15 0.23 -22.73
N THR A 112 -25.20 1.00 -22.21
CA THR A 112 -25.35 2.46 -22.12
C THR A 112 -24.21 3.26 -22.78
N ASN A 113 -24.59 4.15 -23.69
CA ASN A 113 -23.79 5.31 -24.05
C ASN A 113 -23.83 6.26 -22.84
N ILE A 114 -22.85 6.11 -21.94
CA ILE A 114 -22.40 7.02 -20.86
C ILE A 114 -23.38 8.16 -20.53
N GLU A 115 -24.50 7.88 -19.86
CA GLU A 115 -25.27 8.90 -19.11
C GLU A 115 -26.47 8.29 -18.34
N MET A 116 -26.35 7.12 -17.70
CA MET A 116 -27.50 6.58 -16.96
C MET A 116 -27.14 5.94 -15.62
N SER A 117 -27.76 6.50 -14.57
CA SER A 117 -27.93 6.03 -13.20
C SER A 117 -26.71 5.43 -12.49
N ARG A 118 -26.17 6.21 -11.56
CA ARG A 118 -25.18 5.79 -10.55
C ARG A 118 -25.63 4.75 -9.55
N TYR A 119 -26.87 4.29 -9.66
CA TYR A 119 -27.44 3.31 -8.78
C TYR A 119 -27.68 2.04 -9.58
N VAL A 120 -26.98 0.98 -9.16
CA VAL A 120 -27.30 -0.39 -9.56
C VAL A 120 -28.78 -0.59 -9.29
N ASP A 121 -29.55 -0.96 -10.33
CA ASP A 121 -30.93 -1.38 -10.14
C ASP A 121 -30.92 -2.59 -9.20
N PHE A 122 -31.44 -2.42 -7.99
CA PHE A 122 -31.48 -3.46 -6.98
C PHE A 122 -32.23 -4.70 -7.50
N ALA A 123 -33.25 -4.52 -8.35
CA ALA A 123 -33.97 -5.64 -8.95
C ALA A 123 -33.08 -6.42 -9.93
N LEU A 124 -32.30 -5.72 -10.76
CA LEU A 124 -31.31 -6.35 -11.64
C LEU A 124 -30.28 -7.13 -10.82
N PHE A 125 -29.67 -6.50 -9.82
CA PHE A 125 -28.66 -7.15 -8.97
C PHE A 125 -29.22 -8.38 -8.24
N SER A 126 -30.41 -8.26 -7.66
CA SER A 126 -31.10 -9.38 -7.02
C SER A 126 -31.37 -10.52 -8.00
N SER A 127 -31.82 -10.22 -9.23
CA SER A 127 -32.08 -11.25 -10.25
C SER A 127 -30.80 -11.98 -10.70
N VAL A 128 -29.68 -11.26 -10.77
CA VAL A 128 -28.36 -11.83 -11.08
C VAL A 128 -27.90 -12.74 -9.94
N ILE A 129 -28.00 -12.28 -8.68
CA ILE A 129 -27.69 -13.07 -7.49
C ILE A 129 -28.52 -14.35 -7.46
N ASP A 130 -29.84 -14.27 -7.66
CA ASP A 130 -30.74 -15.42 -7.66
C ASP A 130 -30.37 -16.43 -8.76
N SER A 131 -30.01 -15.93 -9.95
CA SER A 131 -29.59 -16.76 -11.08
C SER A 131 -28.30 -17.52 -10.79
N ILE A 132 -27.27 -16.83 -10.27
CA ILE A 132 -25.98 -17.45 -9.93
C ILE A 132 -26.17 -18.44 -8.78
N SER A 133 -26.87 -18.04 -7.71
CA SER A 133 -27.12 -18.88 -6.53
C SER A 133 -27.84 -20.17 -6.90
N LYS A 134 -28.90 -20.10 -7.72
CA LYS A 134 -29.66 -21.27 -8.17
C LYS A 134 -28.81 -22.21 -9.02
N LYS A 135 -27.94 -21.68 -9.86
CA LYS A 135 -27.06 -22.47 -10.72
C LYS A 135 -25.96 -23.17 -9.92
N GLU A 136 -25.41 -22.50 -8.92
CA GLU A 136 -24.25 -22.97 -8.17
C GLU A 136 -24.62 -23.73 -6.90
N GLY A 137 -25.89 -23.71 -6.49
CA GLY A 137 -26.35 -24.45 -5.31
C GLY A 137 -25.82 -23.87 -4.00
N ILE A 138 -25.49 -22.57 -3.97
CA ILE A 138 -24.98 -21.88 -2.79
C ILE A 138 -26.15 -21.72 -1.81
N LEU A 139 -26.23 -22.62 -0.83
CA LEU A 139 -27.37 -22.73 0.10
C LEU A 139 -26.97 -22.52 1.57
N GLN A 140 -25.68 -22.53 1.91
CA GLN A 140 -25.23 -22.51 3.30
C GLN A 140 -24.29 -21.34 3.59
N LYS A 141 -24.52 -20.67 4.71
CA LYS A 141 -23.63 -19.64 5.24
C LYS A 141 -22.40 -20.34 5.81
N GLU A 142 -21.25 -20.12 5.20
CA GLU A 142 -19.98 -20.63 5.70
C GLU A 142 -19.26 -19.56 6.52
N GLU A 143 -18.47 -19.99 7.50
CA GLU A 143 -17.53 -19.10 8.17
C GLU A 143 -16.46 -18.67 7.16
N PRO A 144 -16.17 -17.36 7.04
CA PRO A 144 -15.20 -16.88 6.06
C PRO A 144 -13.80 -17.43 6.35
N GLU A 145 -13.18 -18.01 5.34
CA GLU A 145 -11.79 -18.44 5.37
C GLU A 145 -10.87 -17.23 5.38
N LYS A 146 -9.84 -17.28 6.23
CA LYS A 146 -8.78 -16.28 6.28
C LYS A 146 -7.67 -16.65 5.30
N LEU A 147 -7.49 -15.84 4.27
CA LEU A 147 -6.43 -16.02 3.27
C LEU A 147 -5.29 -15.04 3.51
N TRP A 148 -4.15 -15.55 3.98
CA TRP A 148 -2.97 -14.73 4.21
C TRP A 148 -2.30 -14.34 2.90
N ASP A 149 -1.89 -13.08 2.79
CA ASP A 149 -1.24 -12.54 1.59
C ASP A 149 0.00 -13.34 1.25
N SER A 150 0.80 -13.71 2.26
CA SER A 150 2.01 -14.51 2.13
C SER A 150 1.79 -15.85 1.44
N GLN A 151 0.56 -16.36 1.43
CA GLN A 151 0.20 -17.66 0.85
C GLN A 151 -0.43 -17.54 -0.54
N VAL A 152 -0.83 -16.34 -0.98
CA VAL A 152 -1.59 -16.15 -2.23
C VAL A 152 -0.93 -15.19 -3.23
N VAL A 153 -0.14 -14.21 -2.77
CA VAL A 153 0.47 -13.24 -3.69
C VAL A 153 1.54 -13.87 -4.57
N THR A 154 1.64 -13.41 -5.81
CA THR A 154 2.65 -13.89 -6.77
C THR A 154 3.79 -12.90 -6.91
N ALA A 155 4.94 -13.37 -7.37
CA ALA A 155 6.09 -12.50 -7.64
C ALA A 155 5.73 -11.41 -8.66
N ASN A 156 5.01 -11.78 -9.72
CA ASN A 156 4.61 -10.85 -10.78
C ASN A 156 3.70 -9.74 -10.25
N PHE A 157 2.78 -10.06 -9.33
CA PHE A 157 1.94 -9.06 -8.67
C PHE A 157 2.78 -8.06 -7.87
N LEU A 158 3.67 -8.56 -7.01
CA LEU A 158 4.54 -7.72 -6.18
C LEU A 158 5.48 -6.85 -7.02
N ILE A 159 6.09 -7.42 -8.05
CA ILE A 159 6.97 -6.70 -8.99
C ILE A 159 6.19 -5.58 -9.68
N GLN A 160 5.00 -5.86 -10.23
CA GLN A 160 4.18 -4.82 -10.85
C GLN A 160 3.80 -3.72 -9.86
N ASN A 161 3.40 -4.08 -8.63
CA ASN A 161 3.06 -3.11 -7.61
C ASN A 161 4.24 -2.16 -7.33
N VAL A 162 5.44 -2.72 -7.08
CA VAL A 162 6.66 -1.93 -6.85
C VAL A 162 6.99 -1.06 -8.05
N GLU A 163 6.94 -1.60 -9.27
CA GLU A 163 7.28 -0.84 -10.49
C GLU A 163 6.36 0.37 -10.70
N PHE A 164 5.04 0.19 -10.58
CA PHE A 164 4.10 1.28 -10.77
C PHE A 164 4.11 2.28 -9.61
N ALA A 165 4.21 1.82 -8.36
CA ALA A 165 4.32 2.70 -7.20
C ALA A 165 5.59 3.54 -7.28
N TYR A 166 6.74 2.91 -7.55
CA TYR A 166 8.03 3.59 -7.66
C TYR A 166 8.03 4.58 -8.82
N ARG A 167 7.45 4.22 -9.97
CA ARG A 167 7.30 5.13 -11.10
C ARG A 167 6.46 6.34 -10.72
N ALA A 168 5.30 6.14 -10.10
CA ALA A 168 4.44 7.23 -9.65
C ALA A 168 5.17 8.18 -8.68
N TRP A 169 5.93 7.61 -7.73
CA TRP A 169 6.74 8.37 -6.79
C TRP A 169 7.88 9.17 -7.46
N LYS A 170 8.56 8.59 -8.46
CA LYS A 170 9.68 9.27 -9.13
C LYS A 170 9.28 10.29 -10.19
N THR A 171 8.12 10.13 -10.83
CA THR A 171 7.77 10.95 -12.01
C THR A 171 6.71 12.01 -11.74
N ASN A 172 5.91 11.90 -10.69
CA ASN A 172 4.77 12.77 -10.50
C ASN A 172 5.08 13.99 -9.62
N PRO A 173 4.55 15.20 -9.94
CA PRO A 173 4.82 16.42 -9.17
C PRO A 173 4.40 16.37 -7.69
N TRP A 174 3.33 15.64 -7.36
CA TRP A 174 2.83 15.51 -5.99
C TRP A 174 3.80 14.74 -5.07
N ALA A 175 4.67 13.92 -5.66
CA ALA A 175 5.59 13.07 -4.93
C ALA A 175 6.94 13.74 -4.64
N ARG A 176 7.10 15.02 -5.03
CA ARG A 176 8.38 15.74 -4.98
C ARG A 176 9.02 15.75 -3.59
N ASP A 177 8.21 15.91 -2.55
CA ASP A 177 8.67 16.05 -1.16
C ASP A 177 8.44 14.79 -0.32
N ILE A 178 8.07 13.67 -0.96
CA ILE A 178 7.86 12.38 -0.30
C ILE A 178 9.20 11.65 -0.17
N ASN A 179 9.64 11.41 1.06
CA ASN A 179 10.83 10.60 1.34
C ASN A 179 10.54 9.10 1.15
N PHE A 180 11.58 8.27 1.30
CA PHE A 180 11.45 6.83 1.03
C PHE A 180 10.53 6.12 2.04
N GLU A 181 10.59 6.53 3.31
CA GLU A 181 9.81 5.96 4.40
C GLU A 181 8.31 6.22 4.18
N THR A 182 7.94 7.48 3.89
CA THR A 182 6.56 7.85 3.53
C THR A 182 6.10 7.18 2.24
N PHE A 183 7.01 6.97 1.26
CA PHE A 183 6.69 6.19 0.07
C PHE A 183 6.29 4.75 0.44
N CYS A 184 7.07 4.07 1.28
CA CYS A 184 6.79 2.71 1.74
C CYS A 184 5.47 2.60 2.49
N GLU A 185 5.14 3.57 3.35
CA GLU A 185 3.96 3.52 4.20
C GLU A 185 2.65 3.93 3.49
N TYR A 186 2.70 4.86 2.53
CA TYR A 186 1.48 5.48 1.99
C TYR A 186 1.30 5.35 0.48
N VAL A 187 2.36 5.09 -0.29
CA VAL A 187 2.29 5.00 -1.76
C VAL A 187 2.44 3.56 -2.25
N LEU A 188 3.36 2.83 -1.63
CA LEU A 188 3.71 1.45 -1.96
C LEU A 188 2.64 0.40 -1.61
N PRO A 189 1.85 0.51 -0.52
CA PRO A 189 0.88 -0.53 -0.15
C PRO A 189 -0.11 -0.83 -1.29
N TYR A 190 -0.49 -2.10 -1.43
CA TYR A 190 -1.31 -2.58 -2.55
C TYR A 190 -2.79 -2.83 -2.20
N ARG A 191 -3.18 -2.59 -0.94
CA ARG A 191 -4.53 -2.82 -0.40
C ARG A 191 -4.81 -1.86 0.75
N LEU A 192 -6.10 -1.66 1.05
CA LEU A 192 -6.57 -1.06 2.28
C LEU A 192 -7.19 -2.14 3.17
N GLU A 193 -6.89 -2.09 4.47
CA GLU A 193 -7.41 -3.04 5.46
C GLU A 193 -7.38 -4.50 4.99
N ASN A 194 -8.51 -5.22 5.01
CA ASN A 194 -8.67 -6.64 4.65
C ASN A 194 -9.40 -6.87 3.32
N GLU A 195 -9.28 -5.90 2.40
CA GLU A 195 -9.80 -6.01 1.04
C GLU A 195 -9.16 -7.18 0.26
N HIS A 196 -9.88 -7.65 -0.76
CA HIS A 196 -9.32 -8.62 -1.69
C HIS A 196 -8.15 -8.01 -2.48
N ILE A 197 -7.17 -8.82 -2.83
CA ILE A 197 -6.01 -8.35 -3.59
C ILE A 197 -6.39 -8.21 -5.07
N GLU A 198 -6.26 -7.01 -5.60
CA GLU A 198 -6.53 -6.72 -7.01
C GLU A 198 -5.36 -6.00 -7.69
N SER A 199 -5.18 -6.23 -8.98
CA SER A 199 -4.17 -5.55 -9.79
C SER A 199 -4.68 -4.21 -10.34
N TRP A 200 -5.14 -3.33 -9.44
CA TRP A 200 -5.75 -2.04 -9.81
C TRP A 200 -4.72 -1.01 -10.29
N ARG A 201 -3.49 -1.04 -9.73
CA ARG A 201 -2.48 0.01 -9.92
C ARG A 201 -2.08 0.26 -11.38
N PRO A 202 -1.83 -0.75 -12.24
CA PRO A 202 -1.50 -0.52 -13.65
C PRO A 202 -2.62 0.20 -14.42
N GLN A 203 -3.86 -0.21 -14.20
CA GLN A 203 -5.03 0.39 -14.86
C GLN A 203 -5.20 1.84 -14.41
N PHE A 204 -5.15 2.08 -13.11
CA PHE A 204 -5.25 3.41 -12.52
C PHE A 204 -4.12 4.33 -13.04
N TYR A 205 -2.87 3.86 -12.99
CA TYR A 205 -1.72 4.62 -13.48
C TYR A 205 -1.90 5.05 -14.94
N ASN A 206 -2.34 4.15 -15.80
CA ASN A 206 -2.55 4.43 -17.23
C ASN A 206 -3.71 5.41 -17.46
N GLU A 207 -4.82 5.26 -16.75
CA GLU A 207 -5.98 6.15 -16.88
C GLU A 207 -5.63 7.59 -16.48
N TYR A 208 -5.00 7.77 -15.32
CA TYR A 208 -4.67 9.10 -14.81
C TYR A 208 -3.49 9.72 -15.56
N SER A 209 -2.50 8.93 -15.99
CA SER A 209 -1.44 9.44 -16.87
C SER A 209 -2.01 9.98 -18.18
N ARG A 210 -2.99 9.29 -18.78
CA ARG A 210 -3.68 9.73 -19.99
C ARG A 210 -4.46 11.02 -19.76
N LYS A 211 -5.19 11.12 -18.64
CA LYS A 211 -5.93 12.34 -18.25
C LYS A 211 -4.97 13.50 -18.02
N ALA A 212 -3.91 13.31 -17.24
CA ALA A 212 -2.89 14.33 -16.98
C ALA A 212 -2.19 14.81 -18.26
N GLY A 213 -1.89 13.90 -19.20
CA GLY A 213 -1.36 14.24 -20.51
C GLY A 213 -2.28 15.16 -21.33
N LYS A 214 -3.61 15.00 -21.22
CA LYS A 214 -4.58 15.91 -21.85
C LYS A 214 -4.59 17.30 -21.20
N PHE A 215 -4.31 17.40 -19.91
CA PHE A 215 -4.27 18.67 -19.17
C PHE A 215 -2.90 19.36 -19.14
N ARG A 216 -1.83 18.73 -19.65
CA ARG A 216 -0.48 19.35 -19.76
C ARG A 216 -0.43 20.63 -20.60
N LYS A 217 -1.49 20.95 -21.37
CA LYS A 217 -1.65 22.22 -22.10
C LYS A 217 -2.36 23.33 -21.29
N VAL A 218 -2.79 23.07 -20.06
CA VAL A 218 -3.41 24.07 -19.18
C VAL A 218 -2.35 24.55 -18.19
N THR A 219 -1.72 25.69 -18.50
CA THR A 219 -0.60 26.32 -17.77
C THR A 219 -0.99 27.00 -16.46
N ASP A 220 -2.10 26.61 -15.83
CA ASP A 220 -2.51 27.20 -14.57
C ASP A 220 -2.77 26.09 -13.55
N VAL A 221 -2.19 26.22 -12.35
CA VAL A 221 -2.25 25.21 -11.27
C VAL A 221 -3.51 25.41 -10.40
N LYS A 222 -4.22 26.52 -10.57
CA LYS A 222 -5.50 26.82 -9.88
C LYS A 222 -6.73 25.99 -10.30
N PRO A 223 -6.85 25.44 -11.53
CA PRO A 223 -7.97 24.58 -11.91
C PRO A 223 -7.84 23.14 -11.40
N ALA A 224 -6.64 22.66 -11.07
CA ALA A 224 -6.44 21.26 -10.66
C ALA A 224 -7.09 20.96 -9.29
N SER A 225 -7.05 21.91 -8.35
CA SER A 225 -7.76 21.78 -7.06
C SER A 225 -9.28 21.83 -7.26
N LYS A 226 -9.78 22.75 -8.09
CA LYS A 226 -11.21 22.80 -8.47
C LYS A 226 -11.66 21.54 -9.19
N LEU A 227 -10.80 20.91 -9.99
CA LEU A 227 -11.07 19.64 -10.66
C LEU A 227 -11.07 18.47 -9.67
N ALA A 228 -10.16 18.45 -8.70
CA ALA A 228 -10.17 17.44 -7.63
C ALA A 228 -11.43 17.57 -6.75
N THR A 229 -11.81 18.80 -6.39
CA THR A 229 -13.06 19.09 -5.68
C THR A 229 -14.27 18.73 -6.54
N SER A 230 -14.29 19.11 -7.83
CA SER A 230 -15.39 18.78 -8.72
C SER A 230 -15.49 17.28 -8.95
N LEU A 231 -14.39 16.53 -9.02
CA LEU A 231 -14.40 15.07 -9.15
C LEU A 231 -14.84 14.38 -7.86
N ARG A 232 -14.55 14.97 -6.69
CA ARG A 232 -15.04 14.50 -5.38
C ARG A 232 -16.55 14.65 -5.26
N THR A 233 -17.07 15.83 -5.62
CA THR A 233 -18.50 16.11 -5.70
C THR A 233 -19.16 15.31 -6.82
N GLN A 234 -18.48 15.21 -7.96
CA GLN A 234 -18.98 14.47 -9.11
C GLN A 234 -19.10 13.02 -8.72
N ARG A 235 -18.16 12.32 -8.07
CA ARG A 235 -18.27 10.89 -7.73
C ARG A 235 -19.17 10.54 -6.52
N GLY A 236 -19.77 11.50 -5.81
CA GLY A 236 -20.66 11.19 -4.67
C GLY A 236 -19.96 10.53 -3.48
N LEU A 237 -18.65 10.72 -3.34
CA LEU A 237 -17.84 10.11 -2.25
C LEU A 237 -18.20 10.63 -0.85
N GLU A 238 -19.09 11.64 -0.73
CA GLU A 238 -19.56 12.17 0.55
C GLU A 238 -20.57 11.26 1.26
N SER A 239 -21.29 10.38 0.53
CA SER A 239 -22.30 9.51 1.17
C SER A 239 -21.82 8.09 1.48
N VAL A 240 -20.64 7.69 0.97
CA VAL A 240 -20.07 6.35 1.19
C VAL A 240 -19.22 6.29 2.46
N TYR A 241 -18.72 7.43 2.93
CA TYR A 241 -17.88 7.53 4.13
C TYR A 241 -18.44 8.58 5.10
N PRO A 242 -19.40 8.21 5.97
CA PRO A 242 -20.02 9.13 6.93
C PRO A 242 -19.09 9.50 8.10
N TYR A 243 -17.90 8.91 8.19
CA TYR A 243 -16.90 9.35 9.15
C TYR A 243 -16.17 10.56 8.59
N SER A 244 -16.58 11.74 9.10
CA SER A 244 -15.79 12.95 9.10
C SER A 244 -14.30 12.63 9.30
N ILE A 245 -13.52 12.79 8.24
CA ILE A 245 -12.07 12.90 8.31
C ILE A 245 -11.82 14.07 9.27
N CYS A 246 -11.50 13.72 10.52
CA CYS A 246 -11.28 14.68 11.57
C CYS A 246 -10.25 15.71 11.10
N SER A 247 -10.62 16.95 11.41
CA SER A 247 -9.93 18.20 11.14
C SER A 247 -8.41 18.15 11.32
N GLU A 248 -7.77 18.81 10.34
CA GLU A 248 -6.47 19.46 10.45
C GLU A 248 -5.23 18.54 10.52
N SER A 249 -4.52 18.50 9.38
CA SER A 249 -3.06 18.35 9.20
C SER A 249 -2.47 17.08 8.56
N HIS A 250 -3.19 15.97 8.33
CA HIS A 250 -2.54 14.75 7.79
C HIS A 250 -3.41 13.96 6.78
N ALA A 251 -3.63 14.50 5.57
CA ALA A 251 -4.43 13.83 4.54
C ALA A 251 -3.91 14.05 3.10
N TYR A 252 -2.73 13.51 2.77
CA TYR A 252 -2.26 13.42 1.37
C TYR A 252 -1.87 12.01 0.91
N GLY A 253 -2.27 10.96 1.64
CA GLY A 253 -1.96 9.57 1.31
C GLY A 253 -3.19 8.75 0.94
N ALA A 254 -3.98 9.15 -0.06
CA ALA A 254 -5.02 8.30 -0.66
C ALA A 254 -5.55 8.83 -2.02
N MET A 255 -4.77 9.64 -2.73
CA MET A 255 -5.10 10.04 -4.09
C MET A 255 -3.79 10.08 -4.87
N LEU A 256 -3.49 9.02 -5.62
CA LEU A 256 -2.92 9.01 -6.99
C LEU A 256 -2.43 7.63 -7.43
#